data_AF-A0A534Z3Z1-F1
#
_entry.id   AF-A0A534Z3Z1-F1
#
_cell.length_a   1.000
_cell.length_b   1.000
_cell.length_c   1.000
_cell.angle_alpha   90.00
_cell.angle_beta   90.00
_cell.angle_gamma   90.00
#
_symmetry.space_group_name_H-M   'P 1'
#
loop_
_entity.id
_entity.type
_entity.pdbx_description
1 polymer ?
#
loop_
_entity_poly.entity_id
_entity_poly.type
_entity_poly.pdbx_seq_one_letter_code
_entity_poly.pdbx_strand_id
1 'polypeptide(L)'
;MTCAKCGRESPDRECGAAFASRCPGRGTELPPAAKFCLECSAKVAERTPPLRAPREYTPRHLAEKILQSRSALEGERNRSPWCSPT
;
A
#
# COMPACT_ATOMS: atom_id res chain seq x y z
N MET A 1 -2.72 -1.18 28.64
CA MET A 1 -1.31 -0.93 28.24
C MET A 1 -1.28 0.31 27.37
N THR A 2 -0.69 1.40 27.86
CA THR A 2 -0.72 2.72 27.22
C THR A 2 0.38 2.86 26.18
N CYS A 3 0.05 3.34 24.98
CA CYS A 3 1.04 3.58 23.94
C CYS A 3 1.87 4.86 24.25
N ALA A 4 3.20 4.75 24.36
CA ALA A 4 4.09 5.89 24.59
C ALA A 4 4.10 6.94 23.45
N LYS A 5 3.58 6.58 22.27
CA LYS A 5 3.59 7.43 21.07
C LYS A 5 2.33 8.29 20.91
N CYS A 6 1.16 7.77 21.27
CA CYS A 6 -0.13 8.44 21.09
C CYS A 6 -0.99 8.49 22.36
N GLY A 7 -0.52 7.91 23.47
CA GLY A 7 -1.21 7.94 24.78
C GLY A 7 -2.48 7.09 24.86
N ARG A 8 -2.89 6.41 23.79
CA ARG A 8 -4.10 5.59 23.78
C ARG A 8 -3.85 4.23 24.45
N GLU A 9 -4.81 3.80 25.25
CA GLU A 9 -4.87 2.45 25.80
C GLU A 9 -5.44 1.51 24.73
N SER A 10 -4.69 0.45 24.39
CA SER A 10 -5.16 -0.56 23.45
C SER A 10 -4.67 -1.95 23.89
N PRO A 11 -5.55 -2.96 23.98
CA PRO A 11 -5.18 -4.33 24.35
C PRO A 11 -4.31 -4.99 23.27
N ASP A 12 -4.64 -4.74 22.00
CA ASP A 12 -3.83 -5.08 20.84
C ASP A 12 -3.08 -3.82 20.39
N ARG A 13 -1.77 -3.89 20.12
CA ARG A 13 -0.90 -2.73 19.83
C ARG A 13 -1.19 -2.09 18.47
N GLU A 14 -2.39 -1.56 18.25
CA GLU A 14 -2.84 -0.91 17.02
C GLU A 14 -2.57 0.61 17.07
N CYS A 15 -1.33 1.01 17.34
CA CYS A 15 -0.98 2.44 17.33
C CYS A 15 -0.69 2.98 15.92
N GLY A 16 -0.64 2.12 14.90
CA GLY A 16 -0.33 2.48 13.50
C GLY A 16 1.05 3.10 13.28
N ALA A 17 1.85 3.29 14.34
CA ALA A 17 3.15 3.91 14.24
C ALA A 17 4.14 2.93 13.58
N ALA A 18 4.76 3.40 12.48
CA ALA A 18 5.81 2.66 11.83
C ALA A 18 7.01 2.50 12.79
N PHE A 19 7.49 1.27 12.93
CA PHE A 19 8.67 0.96 13.73
C PHE A 19 9.92 1.46 12.99
N ALA A 20 10.85 2.06 13.75
CA ALA A 20 12.17 2.38 13.23
C ALA A 20 12.82 1.09 12.70
N SER A 21 13.32 1.14 11.47
CA SER A 21 14.01 0.03 10.83
C SER A 21 15.51 0.18 11.04
N ARG A 22 16.27 -0.91 10.89
CA ARG A 22 17.73 -0.88 10.98
C ARG A 22 18.35 -1.15 9.62
N CYS A 23 19.45 -0.46 9.33
CA CYS A 23 20.17 -0.67 8.09
C CYS A 23 20.74 -2.11 8.05
N PRO A 24 20.48 -2.91 7.00
CA PRO A 24 21.00 -4.28 6.92
C PRO A 24 22.54 -4.35 6.84
N GLY A 25 23.20 -3.31 6.30
CA GLY A 25 24.66 -3.25 6.24
C GLY A 25 25.35 -2.78 7.52
N ARG A 26 24.92 -1.63 8.09
CA ARG A 26 25.60 -0.97 9.23
C ARG A 26 24.88 -1.09 10.58
N GLY A 27 23.63 -1.54 10.59
CA GLY A 27 22.82 -1.63 11.80
C GLY A 27 22.33 -0.29 12.37
N THR A 28 22.62 0.84 11.70
CA THR A 28 22.17 2.20 12.05
C THR A 28 20.63 2.27 12.10
N GLU A 29 20.10 2.99 13.09
CA GLU A 29 18.66 3.25 13.20
C GLU A 29 18.21 4.20 12.10
N LEU A 30 17.16 3.81 11.38
CA LEU A 30 16.62 4.55 10.27
C LEU A 30 15.25 5.10 10.64
N PRO A 31 14.93 6.35 10.23
CA PRO A 31 13.61 6.87 10.43
C PRO A 31 12.60 6.01 9.65
N PRO A 32 11.36 5.88 10.13
CA PRO A 32 10.38 4.95 9.59
C PRO A 32 10.03 5.17 8.11
N ALA A 33 10.28 6.36 7.58
CA ALA A 33 10.05 6.72 6.17
C ALA A 33 11.31 6.61 5.28
N ALA A 34 12.47 6.21 5.82
CA ALA A 34 13.70 6.09 5.02
C ALA A 34 13.63 4.92 4.05
N LYS A 35 13.71 5.23 2.75
CA LYS A 35 13.87 4.24 1.67
C LYS A 35 15.31 3.76 1.51
N PHE A 36 16.27 4.57 1.95
CA PHE A 36 17.71 4.32 1.83
C PHE A 36 18.42 4.68 3.13
N CYS A 37 19.56 4.02 3.39
CA CYS A 37 20.43 4.37 4.49
C CYS A 37 21.18 5.67 4.23
N LEU A 38 21.16 6.60 5.20
CA LEU A 38 21.82 7.90 5.10
C LEU A 38 23.35 7.81 5.08
N GLU A 39 23.93 6.71 5.58
CA GLU A 39 25.38 6.56 5.68
C GLU A 39 25.99 5.66 4.60
N CYS A 40 25.23 4.69 4.10
CA CYS A 40 25.75 3.68 3.17
C CYS A 40 24.94 3.55 1.89
N SER A 41 23.87 4.34 1.73
CA SER A 41 23.00 4.37 0.55
C SER A 41 22.32 3.04 0.21
N ALA A 42 22.40 2.03 1.10
CA ALA A 42 21.75 0.75 0.90
C ALA A 42 20.23 0.90 0.95
N LYS A 43 19.52 0.18 0.07
CA LYS A 43 18.05 0.11 0.09
C LYS A 43 17.58 -0.52 1.38
N VAL A 44 16.64 0.15 2.03
CA VAL A 44 15.96 -0.37 3.21
C VAL A 44 14.79 -1.21 2.69
N ALA A 45 14.68 -2.46 3.15
CA ALA A 45 13.60 -3.33 2.70
C ALA A 45 12.25 -2.69 3.03
N GLU A 46 11.50 -2.29 2.00
CA GLU A 46 10.16 -1.77 2.15
C GLU A 46 9.27 -2.93 2.60
N ARG A 47 8.77 -2.86 3.84
CA ARG A 47 7.72 -3.76 4.31
C ARG A 47 6.42 -3.32 3.68
N THR A 48 6.25 -3.59 2.39
CA THR A 48 4.92 -3.54 1.78
C THR A 48 4.11 -4.61 2.48
N PRO A 49 3.07 -4.25 3.27
CA PRO A 49 2.19 -5.27 3.81
C PRO A 49 1.66 -6.08 2.62
N PRO A 50 1.58 -7.42 2.72
CA PRO A 50 1.00 -8.21 1.64
C PRO A 50 -0.38 -7.62 1.35
N LEU A 51 -0.61 -7.23 0.09
CA LEU A 51 -1.92 -6.79 -0.37
C LEU A 51 -2.90 -7.90 0.01
N ARG A 52 -3.77 -7.65 1.00
CA ARG A 52 -4.82 -8.60 1.37
C ARG A 52 -5.61 -8.86 0.10
N ALA A 53 -5.60 -10.11 -0.36
CA ALA A 53 -6.28 -10.46 -1.60
C ALA A 53 -7.75 -9.99 -1.50
N PRO A 54 -8.30 -9.25 -2.48
CA PRO A 54 -9.65 -8.66 -2.40
C PRO A 54 -10.81 -9.67 -2.28
N ARG A 55 -10.50 -10.97 -2.20
CA ARG A 55 -11.46 -12.08 -2.24
C ARG A 55 -12.52 -12.01 -1.14
N GLU A 56 -12.21 -11.40 0.01
CA GLU A 56 -13.16 -11.26 1.11
C GLU A 56 -14.15 -10.09 0.92
N TYR A 57 -13.76 -9.01 0.24
CA TYR A 57 -14.62 -7.82 0.12
C TYR A 57 -15.59 -7.88 -1.08
N THR A 58 -15.28 -8.65 -2.11
CA THR A 58 -16.15 -8.80 -3.30
C THR A 58 -16.75 -10.21 -3.39
N PRO A 59 -17.91 -10.47 -2.75
CA PRO A 59 -18.62 -11.75 -2.89
C PRO A 59 -18.97 -12.06 -4.35
N ARG A 60 -19.07 -13.35 -4.70
CA ARG A 60 -19.18 -13.85 -6.10
C ARG A 60 -20.25 -13.13 -6.92
N HIS A 61 -21.42 -12.91 -6.32
CA HIS A 61 -22.55 -12.25 -7.00
C HIS A 61 -22.28 -10.78 -7.35
N LEU A 62 -21.41 -10.08 -6.60
CA LEU A 62 -21.00 -8.71 -6.91
C LEU A 62 -19.92 -8.70 -7.99
N ALA A 63 -18.99 -9.66 -7.98
CA ALA A 63 -18.01 -9.82 -9.05
C ALA A 63 -18.70 -10.07 -10.41
N GLU A 64 -19.73 -10.93 -10.42
CA GLU A 64 -20.56 -11.20 -11.60
C GLU A 64 -21.26 -9.92 -12.10
N LYS A 65 -21.86 -9.13 -11.19
CA LYS A 65 -22.49 -7.85 -11.55
C LYS A 65 -21.49 -6.83 -12.10
N ILE A 66 -20.31 -6.68 -11.50
CA ILE A 66 -19.26 -5.75 -11.98
C ILE A 66 -18.81 -6.14 -13.40
N LEU A 67 -18.63 -7.44 -13.66
CA LEU A 67 -18.27 -7.93 -14.98
C LEU A 67 -19.38 -7.71 -16.01
N GLN A 68 -20.65 -7.86 -15.61
CA GLN A 68 -21.81 -7.57 -16.47
C GLN A 68 -21.98 -6.07 -16.73
N SER A 69 -21.67 -5.21 -15.75
CA SER A 69 -21.72 -3.75 -15.92
C SER A 69 -20.54 -3.19 -16.72
N ARG A 70 -19.46 -3.96 -16.90
CA ARG A 70 -18.29 -3.54 -17.70
C ARG A 70 -18.64 -3.24 -19.16
N SER A 71 -19.53 -4.03 -19.77
CA SER A 71 -19.95 -3.82 -21.17
C SER A 71 -20.76 -2.53 -21.35
N ALA A 72 -21.43 -2.04 -20.30
CA ALA A 72 -22.12 -0.75 -20.31
C ALA A 72 -21.14 0.44 -20.23
N LEU A 73 -19.96 0.25 -19.65
CA LEU A 73 -18.92 1.28 -19.48
C LEU A 73 -17.90 1.31 -20.63
N GLU A 74 -17.82 0.28 -21.46
CA GLU A 74 -16.89 0.21 -22.60
C GLU A 74 -17.26 1.15 -23.77
N GLY A 75 -18.47 1.75 -23.76
CA GLY A 75 -18.93 2.72 -24.76
C GLY A 75 -18.52 4.17 -24.52
N GLU A 76 -18.08 4.53 -23.31
CA GLU A 76 -17.65 5.90 -22.94
C GLU A 76 -16.11 6.05 -22.94
N ARG A 77 -15.39 5.13 -23.59
CA ARG A 77 -13.97 5.33 -23.86
C ARG A 77 -13.85 6.18 -25.13
N ASN A 78 -13.81 7.49 -24.93
CA ASN A 78 -13.52 8.52 -25.94
C ASN A 78 -12.45 8.03 -26.93
N ARG A 79 -12.84 7.71 -28.17
CA ARG A 79 -11.94 7.72 -29.32
C ARG A 79 -11.59 9.19 -29.57
N SER A 80 -10.63 9.71 -28.81
CA SER A 80 -10.02 10.99 -29.12
C SER A 80 -9.51 10.93 -30.57
N PRO A 81 -9.97 11.82 -31.47
CA PRO A 81 -9.48 11.86 -32.86
C PRO A 81 -8.00 12.28 -32.97
N TRP A 82 -7.34 12.58 -31.86
CA TRP A 82 -6.03 13.25 -31.80
C TRP A 82 -4.83 12.31 -31.69
N CYS A 83 -5.02 10.99 -31.68
CA CYS A 83 -3.90 10.06 -31.79
C CYS A 83 -3.76 9.58 -33.24
N SER A 84 -3.13 10.41 -34.08
CA SER A 84 -2.52 9.96 -35.33
C SER A 84 -1.07 9.53 -35.05
N PRO A 85 -0.63 8.35 -35.48
CA PRO A 85 0.78 8.01 -35.53
C PRO A 85 1.42 8.63 -36.77
N THR A 86 2.35 9.56 -36.57
CA THR A 86 3.42 9.87 -37.53
C THR A 86 4.70 9.24 -37.03
#